data_AF-G5ABQ7-F1
#
_entry.id   AF-G5ABQ7-F1
#
_cell.length_a   1.000
_cell.length_b   1.000
_cell.length_c   1.000
_cell.angle_alpha   90.00
_cell.angle_beta   90.00
_cell.angle_gamma   90.00
#
_symmetry.space_group_name_H-M   'P 1'
#
loop_
_entity.id
_entity.type
_entity.pdbx_description
1 polymer ?
#
loop_
_entity_poly.entity_id
_entity_poly.type
_entity_poly.pdbx_seq_one_letter_code
_entity_poly.pdbx_strand_id
1 'polypeptide(L)'
;MSRRVSTVHELWTEWHHGLASQPSIEYLVETFGTKWRASSKEAKFFSRRRCVINHVRRLVNGGLSVEGAIDRADSERGNKSIDSYSKWLRSKQTS
;
A
#
# COMPACT_ATOMS: atom_id res chain seq x y z
N MET A 1 -4.18 -10.21 0.60
CA MET A 1 -4.18 -9.00 -0.26
C MET A 1 -4.43 -9.41 -1.70
N SER A 2 -5.28 -8.68 -2.39
CA SER A 2 -5.74 -8.95 -3.74
C SER A 2 -4.64 -8.71 -4.78
N ARG A 3 -4.55 -9.62 -5.76
CA ARG A 3 -3.69 -9.44 -6.93
C ARG A 3 -4.30 -8.51 -7.99
N ARG A 4 -5.60 -8.18 -7.86
CA ARG A 4 -6.34 -7.36 -8.82
C ARG A 4 -6.21 -5.85 -8.56
N VAL A 5 -5.75 -5.46 -7.37
CA VAL A 5 -5.46 -4.07 -7.02
C VAL A 5 -4.34 -3.53 -7.90
N SER A 6 -4.66 -2.47 -8.64
CA SER A 6 -3.84 -1.91 -9.69
C SER A 6 -3.50 -0.43 -9.46
N THR A 7 -4.34 0.32 -8.74
CA THR A 7 -4.13 1.73 -8.40
C THR A 7 -3.75 1.93 -6.94
N VAL A 8 -3.18 3.09 -6.60
CA VAL A 8 -2.93 3.47 -5.20
C VAL A 8 -4.26 3.66 -4.47
N HIS A 9 -5.27 4.20 -5.14
CA HIS A 9 -6.62 4.32 -4.58
C HIS A 9 -7.22 2.96 -4.18
N GLU A 10 -7.23 1.98 -5.08
CA GLU A 10 -7.70 0.61 -4.78
C GLU A 10 -6.91 -0.04 -3.64
N LEU A 11 -5.59 0.23 -3.60
CA LEU A 11 -4.72 -0.28 -2.55
C LEU A 11 -5.03 0.34 -1.18
N TRP A 12 -5.28 1.65 -1.15
CA TRP A 12 -5.67 2.36 0.06
C TRP A 12 -7.03 1.86 0.58
N THR A 13 -7.98 1.67 -0.34
CA THR A 13 -9.31 1.12 -0.01
C THR A 13 -9.21 -0.29 0.54
N GLU A 14 -8.47 -1.20 -0.10
CA GLU A 14 -8.24 -2.55 0.44
C GLU A 14 -7.59 -2.48 1.84
N TRP A 15 -6.67 -1.54 2.04
CA TRP A 15 -5.94 -1.42 3.31
C TRP A 15 -6.85 -1.06 4.48
N HIS A 16 -7.73 -0.08 4.30
CA HIS A 16 -8.55 0.50 5.38
C HIS A 16 -9.98 -0.03 5.44
N HIS A 17 -10.60 -0.32 4.30
CA HIS A 17 -11.99 -0.76 4.21
C HIS A 17 -12.13 -2.25 3.89
N GLY A 18 -11.05 -2.90 3.47
CA GLY A 18 -11.10 -4.28 2.97
C GLY A 18 -11.58 -4.36 1.53
N LEU A 19 -11.78 -5.57 1.04
CA LEU A 19 -12.18 -5.82 -0.35
C LEU A 19 -13.03 -7.09 -0.44
N ALA A 20 -14.16 -7.03 -1.15
CA ALA A 20 -15.00 -8.20 -1.46
C ALA A 20 -15.28 -9.12 -0.25
N SER A 21 -15.83 -8.54 0.82
CA SER A 21 -16.16 -9.21 2.09
C SER A 21 -14.97 -9.71 2.90
N GLN A 22 -13.74 -9.37 2.51
CA GLN A 22 -12.55 -9.57 3.34
C GLN A 22 -12.36 -8.38 4.29
N PRO A 23 -11.89 -8.62 5.53
CA PRO A 23 -11.55 -7.54 6.44
C PRO A 23 -10.43 -6.66 5.87
N SER A 24 -10.30 -5.45 6.42
CA SER A 24 -9.21 -4.56 6.06
C SER A 24 -7.85 -5.17 6.38
N ILE A 25 -6.84 -4.81 5.59
CA ILE A 25 -5.48 -5.30 5.83
C ILE A 25 -4.92 -4.74 7.13
N GLU A 26 -5.30 -3.52 7.48
CA GLU A 26 -4.98 -2.92 8.77
C GLU A 26 -5.48 -3.79 9.93
N TYR A 27 -6.75 -4.20 9.91
CA TYR A 27 -7.32 -5.08 10.92
C TYR A 27 -6.56 -6.41 11.03
N LEU A 28 -6.19 -7.02 9.89
CA LEU A 28 -5.43 -8.28 9.89
C LEU A 28 -4.04 -8.11 10.51
N VAL A 29 -3.36 -7.00 10.22
CA VAL A 29 -2.03 -6.69 10.78
C VAL A 29 -2.12 -6.45 12.29
N GLU A 30 -3.12 -5.71 12.75
CA GLU A 30 -3.31 -5.41 14.17
C GLU A 30 -3.72 -6.65 14.98
N THR A 31 -4.61 -7.47 14.43
CA THR A 31 -5.17 -8.64 15.14
C THR A 31 -4.23 -9.84 15.13
N PHE A 32 -3.57 -10.10 14.00
CA PHE A 32 -2.81 -11.35 13.79
C PHE A 32 -1.30 -11.12 13.55
N GLY A 33 -0.85 -9.87 13.48
CA GLY A 33 0.57 -9.53 13.32
C GLY A 33 1.17 -10.09 12.03
N THR A 34 2.10 -11.03 12.15
CA THR A 34 2.73 -11.70 11.00
C THR A 34 2.02 -12.99 10.59
N LYS A 35 1.22 -13.59 11.47
CA LYS A 35 0.66 -14.94 11.31
C LYS A 35 -0.39 -15.05 10.20
N TRP A 36 -1.06 -13.96 9.85
CA TRP A 36 -2.03 -13.94 8.74
C TRP A 36 -1.36 -14.06 7.36
N ARG A 37 -0.03 -13.97 7.27
CA ARG A 37 0.73 -14.13 6.03
C ARG A 37 1.31 -15.53 5.95
N ALA A 38 0.67 -16.41 5.16
CA ALA A 38 0.98 -17.84 5.12
C ALA A 38 2.34 -18.21 4.48
N SER A 39 3.01 -17.31 3.75
CA SER A 39 4.27 -17.64 3.07
C SER A 39 5.21 -16.45 2.91
N SER A 40 6.49 -16.75 2.62
CA SER A 40 7.50 -15.73 2.30
C SER A 40 7.15 -14.91 1.05
N LYS A 41 6.45 -15.52 0.08
CA LYS A 41 5.93 -14.84 -1.11
C LYS A 41 4.86 -13.81 -0.74
N GLU A 42 3.92 -14.18 0.11
CA GLU A 42 2.89 -13.28 0.62
C GLU A 42 3.49 -12.18 1.51
N ALA A 43 4.52 -12.50 2.31
CA ALA A 43 5.24 -11.51 3.10
C ALA A 43 5.94 -10.45 2.23
N LYS A 44 6.60 -10.86 1.14
CA LYS A 44 7.19 -9.93 0.16
C LYS A 44 6.14 -9.08 -0.54
N PHE A 45 5.04 -9.70 -0.96
CA PHE A 45 3.91 -9.02 -1.63
C PHE A 45 3.29 -7.93 -0.74
N PHE A 46 3.04 -8.26 0.53
CA PHE A 46 2.59 -7.32 1.55
C PHE A 46 3.59 -6.19 1.78
N SER A 47 4.88 -6.50 1.96
CA SER A 47 5.91 -5.48 2.26
C SER A 47 6.06 -4.42 1.16
N ARG A 48 5.88 -4.81 -0.11
CA ARG A 48 5.88 -3.88 -1.25
C ARG A 48 4.68 -2.93 -1.21
N ARG A 49 3.49 -3.47 -0.95
CA ARG A 49 2.25 -2.69 -0.83
C ARG A 49 2.23 -1.78 0.39
N ARG A 50 2.68 -2.27 1.54
CA ARG A 50 2.87 -1.46 2.75
C ARG A 50 3.82 -0.29 2.53
N CYS A 51 4.84 -0.44 1.68
CA CYS A 51 5.72 0.66 1.31
C CYS A 51 4.97 1.82 0.63
N VAL A 52 4.01 1.49 -0.23
CA VAL A 52 3.18 2.50 -0.92
C VAL A 52 2.20 3.15 0.06
N ILE A 53 1.55 2.37 0.93
CA ILE A 53 0.68 2.91 2.00
C ILE A 53 1.45 3.85 2.92
N ASN A 54 2.66 3.48 3.34
CA ASN A 54 3.52 4.34 4.16
C ASN A 54 3.92 5.63 3.42
N HIS A 55 4.03 5.59 2.10
CA HIS A 55 4.26 6.79 1.30
C HIS A 55 3.06 7.73 1.32
N VAL A 56 1.85 7.22 1.11
CA VAL A 56 0.62 8.01 1.23
C VAL A 56 0.51 8.62 2.63
N ARG A 57 0.76 7.82 3.70
CA ARG A 57 0.77 8.33 5.08
C ARG A 57 1.78 9.44 5.31
N ARG A 58 2.97 9.38 4.69
CA ARG A 58 3.97 10.45 4.78
C ARG A 58 3.49 11.73 4.09
N LEU A 59 2.83 11.62 2.94
CA LEU A 59 2.23 12.77 2.25
C LEU A 59 1.13 13.42 3.11
N VAL A 60 0.26 12.60 3.72
CA VAL A 60 -0.77 13.08 4.66
C VAL A 60 -0.14 13.78 5.86
N ASN A 61 0.87 13.18 6.48
CA ASN A 61 1.61 13.80 7.59
C ASN A 61 2.36 15.08 7.17
N GLY A 62 2.64 15.25 5.88
CA GLY A 62 3.19 16.47 5.29
C GLY A 62 2.15 17.57 5.02
N GLY A 63 0.88 17.35 5.36
CA GLY A 63 -0.19 18.35 5.27
C GLY A 63 -1.17 18.15 4.10
N LEU A 64 -1.04 17.09 3.31
CA LEU A 64 -2.03 16.77 2.28
C LEU A 64 -3.27 16.12 2.91
N SER A 65 -4.44 16.34 2.31
CA SER A 65 -5.61 15.50 2.60
C SER A 65 -5.34 14.05 2.18
N VAL A 66 -6.12 13.10 2.71
CA VAL A 66 -6.01 11.68 2.34
C VAL A 66 -6.20 11.49 0.83
N GLU A 67 -7.24 12.10 0.27
CA GLU A 67 -7.54 12.06 -1.16
C GLU A 67 -6.40 12.69 -1.97
N GLY A 68 -5.92 13.87 -1.56
CA GLY A 68 -4.82 14.55 -2.25
C GLY A 68 -3.51 13.75 -2.19
N ALA A 69 -3.24 13.05 -1.09
CA ALA A 69 -2.08 12.17 -0.95
C ALA A 69 -2.18 10.92 -1.83
N ILE A 70 -3.38 10.34 -1.95
CA ILE A 70 -3.65 9.20 -2.85
C ILE A 70 -3.45 9.63 -4.31
N ASP A 71 -4.08 10.73 -4.72
CA ASP A 71 -4.00 11.26 -6.08
C ASP A 71 -2.57 11.63 -6.46
N ARG A 72 -1.84 12.26 -5.53
CA ARG A 72 -0.42 12.55 -5.70
C ARG A 72 0.40 11.28 -5.88
N ALA A 73 0.17 10.26 -5.05
CA ALA A 73 0.89 9.00 -5.12
C ALA A 73 0.56 8.20 -6.40
N ASP A 74 -0.69 8.22 -6.88
CA ASP A 74 -1.06 7.60 -8.17
C ASP A 74 -0.45 8.37 -9.35
N SER A 75 -0.38 9.70 -9.28
CA SER A 75 0.28 10.54 -10.28
C SER A 75 1.79 10.27 -10.33
N GLU A 76 2.47 10.17 -9.18
CA GLU A 76 3.89 9.82 -9.08
C GLU A 76 4.19 8.41 -9.59
N ARG A 77 3.28 7.47 -9.33
CA ARG A 77 3.36 6.10 -9.85
C ARG A 77 3.35 6.09 -11.39
N GLY A 78 2.48 6.90 -12.00
CA GLY A 78 2.20 6.87 -13.43
C GLY A 78 1.87 5.45 -13.89
N ASN A 79 2.51 4.99 -14.97
CA ASN A 79 2.26 3.66 -15.55
C ASN A 79 2.99 2.50 -14.83
N LYS A 80 3.69 2.75 -13.72
CA LYS A 80 4.40 1.68 -13.01
C LYS A 80 3.42 0.77 -12.28
N SER A 81 3.69 -0.54 -12.27
CA SER A 81 3.00 -1.44 -11.34
C SER A 81 3.26 -1.02 -9.88
N ILE A 82 2.36 -1.38 -8.96
CA ILE A 82 2.55 -1.16 -7.52
C ILE A 82 3.89 -1.71 -7.03
N ASP A 83 4.30 -2.88 -7.54
CA ASP A 83 5.59 -3.50 -7.20
C ASP A 83 6.76 -2.63 -7.71
N SER A 84 6.75 -2.20 -8.97
CA SER A 84 7.78 -1.33 -9.54
C SER A 84 7.83 0.03 -8.84
N TYR A 85 6.67 0.59 -8.48
CA TYR A 85 6.57 1.84 -7.75
C TYR A 85 7.13 1.71 -6.33
N SER A 86 6.83 0.62 -5.62
CA SER A 86 7.41 0.36 -4.30
C SER A 86 8.94 0.29 -4.32
N LYS A 87 9.54 -0.25 -5.38
CA LYS A 87 11.00 -0.29 -5.55
C LYS A 87 11.56 1.11 -5.80
N TRP A 88 10.91 1.89 -6.67
CA TRP A 88 11.28 3.28 -6.93
C TRP A 88 11.19 4.17 -5.68
N LEU A 89 10.14 4.01 -4.87
CA LEU A 89 10.00 4.72 -3.60
C LEU A 89 11.11 4.39 -2.59
N ARG A 90 11.59 3.15 -2.60
CA ARG A 90 12.73 2.73 -1.75
C ARG A 90 14.03 3.32 -2.24
N SER A 91 14.28 3.36 -3.55
CA SER A 91 15.51 3.97 -4.09
C SER A 91 15.60 5.47 -3.83
N LYS A 92 14.47 6.17 -3.67
CA LYS A 92 14.41 7.60 -3.37
C LYS A 92 14.59 7.95 -1.88
N GLN A 93 14.46 6.98 -0.96
CA GLN A 93 14.70 7.18 0.47
C GLN A 93 16.17 7.04 0.87
N THR A 94 17.01 6.53 -0.03
CA THR A 94 18.45 6.31 0.15
C THR A 94 19.30 7.32 -0.62
N SER A 95 18.72 8.46 -1.04
CA SER A 95 19.41 9.55 -1.75
C SER A 95 19.36 10.84 -0.94
#